data_AF-A0A7V3KYE2-F1
#
_entry.id   AF-A0A7V3KYE2-F1
#
_cell.length_a   1.000
_cell.length_b   1.000
_cell.length_c   1.000
_cell.angle_alpha   90.00
_cell.angle_beta   90.00
_cell.angle_gamma   90.00
#
_symmetry.space_group_name_H-M   'P 1'
#
loop_
_entity.id
_entity.type
_entity.pdbx_description
1 polymer ?
#
loop_
_entity_poly.entity_id
_entity_poly.type
_entity_poly.pdbx_seq_one_letter_code
_entity_poly.pdbx_strand_id
1 'polypeptide(L)'
;MGKGIWVFAEVKEGNIRKVTFELLSQGKKMAEKLGEELVAVLLGSGIEGLTGRLAEYADKVYFVDDPILAQYTTDPYATIITNLLKEH
;
A
#
# COMPACT_ATOMS: atom_id res chain seq x y z
N MET A 1 -9.35 -0.57 17.65
CA MET A 1 -9.79 0.55 16.79
C MET A 1 -8.71 0.70 15.74
N GLY A 2 -9.04 0.56 14.45
CA GLY A 2 -8.05 0.75 13.38
C GLY A 2 -7.54 2.18 13.37
N LYS A 3 -6.23 2.35 13.18
CA LYS A 3 -5.54 3.64 13.14
C LYS A 3 -4.84 3.83 11.79
N GLY A 4 -4.56 5.09 11.47
CA GLY A 4 -3.93 5.45 10.21
C GLY A 4 -4.87 5.51 9.00
N ILE A 5 -4.38 6.15 7.93
CA ILE A 5 -4.97 6.17 6.60
C ILE A 5 -4.18 5.20 5.73
N TRP A 6 -4.84 4.21 5.13
CA TRP A 6 -4.18 3.17 4.35
C TRP A 6 -4.51 3.31 2.87
N VAL A 7 -3.49 3.24 2.02
CA VAL A 7 -3.62 3.30 0.55
C VAL A 7 -2.99 2.06 -0.06
N PHE A 8 -3.77 1.31 -0.83
CA PHE A 8 -3.27 0.21 -1.63
C PHE A 8 -2.57 0.72 -2.90
N ALA A 9 -1.32 0.32 -3.08
CA ALA A 9 -0.47 0.66 -4.21
C ALA A 9 -0.55 -0.43 -5.29
N GLU A 10 -1.43 -0.24 -6.27
CA GLU A 10 -1.61 -1.18 -7.38
C GLU A 10 -0.36 -1.20 -8.28
N VAL A 11 0.17 -2.40 -8.55
CA VAL A 11 1.24 -2.63 -9.51
C VAL A 11 0.65 -3.16 -10.81
N LYS A 12 1.00 -2.52 -11.93
CA LYS A 12 0.66 -2.97 -13.27
C LYS A 12 1.89 -2.89 -14.16
N GLU A 13 2.20 -3.98 -14.87
CA GLU A 13 3.36 -4.05 -15.77
C GLU A 13 4.67 -3.64 -15.06
N GLY A 14 4.87 -4.12 -13.82
CA GLY A 14 6.06 -3.84 -13.01
C GLY A 14 6.14 -2.41 -12.45
N ASN A 15 5.10 -1.60 -12.60
CA ASN A 15 5.10 -0.20 -12.18
C ASN A 15 3.92 0.11 -11.25
N ILE A 16 4.14 0.99 -10.27
CA ILE A 16 3.07 1.55 -9.44
C ILE A 16 2.19 2.44 -10.31
N ARG A 17 0.87 2.23 -10.26
CA ARG A 17 -0.07 3.07 -11.01
C ARG A 17 -0.08 4.49 -10.48
N LYS A 18 -0.15 5.46 -11.40
CA LYS A 18 -0.11 6.89 -11.09
C LYS A 18 -1.16 7.32 -10.04
N VAL A 19 -2.36 6.73 -10.11
CA VAL A 19 -3.47 7.02 -9.18
C VAL A 19 -3.08 6.78 -7.71
N THR A 20 -2.17 5.85 -7.43
CA THR A 20 -1.67 5.61 -6.06
C THR A 20 -1.03 6.86 -5.48
N PHE A 21 -0.24 7.61 -6.25
CA PHE A 21 0.40 8.84 -5.76
C PHE A 21 -0.60 9.97 -5.54
N GLU A 22 -1.65 10.03 -6.35
CA GLU A 22 -2.75 10.98 -6.17
C GLU A 22 -3.53 10.67 -4.88
N LEU A 23 -3.79 9.38 -4.62
CA LEU A 23 -4.42 8.91 -3.39
C LEU A 23 -3.57 9.16 -2.15
N LEU A 24 -2.27 8.85 -2.20
CA LEU A 24 -1.34 9.15 -1.10
C LEU A 24 -1.26 10.66 -0.81
N SER A 25 -1.25 11.49 -1.86
CA SER A 25 -1.25 12.94 -1.70
C SER A 25 -2.51 13.47 -1.00
N GLN A 26 -3.69 12.91 -1.27
CA GLN A 26 -4.90 13.27 -0.51
C GLN A 26 -4.93 12.62 0.87
N GLY A 27 -4.47 11.37 0.99
CA GLY A 27 -4.36 10.63 2.23
C GLY A 27 -3.50 11.37 3.25
N LYS A 28 -2.39 11.98 2.82
CA LYS A 28 -1.51 12.79 3.69
C LYS A 28 -2.26 13.94 4.35
N LYS A 29 -3.05 14.69 3.58
CA LYS A 29 -3.87 15.79 4.12
C LYS A 29 -4.90 15.30 5.13
N MET A 30 -5.41 14.08 4.96
CA MET A 30 -6.37 13.47 5.88
C MET A 30 -5.67 12.98 7.16
N ALA A 31 -4.55 12.31 7.01
CA ALA A 31 -3.69 11.84 8.10
C ALA A 31 -3.25 13.01 9.00
N GLU A 32 -2.76 14.11 8.42
CA GLU A 32 -2.39 15.34 9.13
C GLU A 32 -3.56 15.94 9.93
N LYS A 33 -4.77 15.96 9.36
CA LYS A 33 -5.97 16.48 10.05
C LYS A 33 -6.40 15.61 11.23
N LEU A 34 -6.17 14.30 11.13
CA LEU A 34 -6.56 13.34 12.17
C LEU A 34 -5.46 13.10 13.20
N GLY A 35 -4.23 13.56 12.94
CA GLY A 35 -3.07 13.24 13.76
C GLY A 35 -2.69 11.76 13.70
N GLU A 36 -2.92 11.13 12.55
CA GLU A 36 -2.73 9.71 12.28
C GLU A 36 -1.63 9.51 11.22
N GLU A 37 -1.12 8.28 11.06
CA GLU A 37 -0.10 7.95 10.06
C GLU A 37 -0.71 7.64 8.68
N LEU A 38 0.01 7.93 7.61
CA LEU A 38 -0.30 7.46 6.25
C LEU A 38 0.50 6.19 5.94
N VAL A 39 -0.20 5.14 5.55
CA VAL A 39 0.35 3.81 5.25
C VAL A 39 0.13 3.49 3.77
N ALA A 40 1.19 3.09 3.07
CA ALA A 40 1.08 2.48 1.75
C ALA A 40 1.17 0.94 1.87
N VAL A 41 0.32 0.22 1.13
CA VAL A 41 0.35 -1.25 1.04
C VAL A 41 0.69 -1.68 -0.37
N LEU A 42 1.78 -2.41 -0.56
CA LEU A 42 2.29 -2.84 -1.86
C LEU A 42 2.31 -4.37 -1.97
N LEU A 43 1.52 -4.95 -2.87
CA LEU A 43 1.43 -6.40 -3.06
C LEU A 43 1.77 -6.77 -4.50
N GLY A 44 2.70 -7.71 -4.70
CA GLY A 44 3.08 -8.17 -6.03
C GLY A 44 4.24 -9.16 -6.02
N SER A 45 4.91 -9.29 -7.16
CA SER A 45 6.08 -10.16 -7.36
C SER A 45 7.21 -9.37 -8.04
N GLY A 46 8.41 -9.41 -7.48
CA GLY A 46 9.56 -8.61 -7.90
C GLY A 46 9.35 -7.11 -7.70
N ILE A 47 8.68 -6.72 -6.60
CA ILE A 47 8.23 -5.34 -6.33
C ILE A 47 8.99 -4.64 -5.20
N GLU A 48 9.90 -5.32 -4.49
CA GLU A 48 10.67 -4.74 -3.38
C GLU A 48 11.34 -3.40 -3.77
N GLY A 49 11.89 -3.32 -4.98
CA GLY A 49 12.54 -2.11 -5.51
C GLY A 49 11.61 -0.89 -5.70
N LEU A 50 10.29 -1.08 -5.64
CA LEU A 50 9.30 -0.01 -5.77
C LEU A 50 8.96 0.66 -4.43
N THR A 51 9.36 0.06 -3.30
CA THR A 51 9.04 0.54 -1.94
C THR A 51 9.59 1.94 -1.65
N GLY A 52 10.80 2.24 -2.11
CA GLY A 52 11.45 3.54 -1.89
C GLY A 52 10.62 4.70 -2.44
N ARG A 53 9.99 4.52 -3.61
CA ARG A 53 9.13 5.53 -4.22
C ARG A 53 7.85 5.76 -3.42
N LEU A 54 7.34 4.77 -2.69
CA LEU A 54 6.19 4.94 -1.80
C LEU A 54 6.57 5.62 -0.48
N ALA A 55 7.77 5.34 0.03
CA ALA A 55 8.28 5.94 1.26
C ALA A 55 8.48 7.47 1.15
N GLU A 56 8.59 8.02 -0.06
CA GLU A 56 8.57 9.47 -0.29
C GLU A 56 7.21 10.11 0.01
N TYR A 57 6.12 9.33 -0.01
CA TYR A 57 4.75 9.83 0.09
C TYR A 57 4.01 9.35 1.35
N ALA A 58 4.45 8.27 1.98
CA ALA A 58 3.81 7.64 3.14
C ALA A 58 4.77 7.50 4.32
N ASP A 59 4.23 7.53 5.54
CA ASP A 59 5.00 7.36 6.78
C ASP A 59 5.46 5.91 6.96
N LYS A 60 4.64 4.95 6.49
CA LYS A 60 4.92 3.51 6.52
C LYS A 60 4.61 2.86 5.18
N VAL A 61 5.39 1.85 4.83
CA VAL A 61 5.15 0.98 3.68
C VAL A 61 5.14 -0.46 4.15
N TYR A 62 3.96 -1.10 4.08
CA TYR A 62 3.87 -2.56 4.17
C TYR A 62 3.95 -3.13 2.77
N PHE A 63 4.78 -4.14 2.56
CA PHE A 63 4.83 -4.84 1.29
C PHE A 63 4.88 -6.35 1.46
N VAL A 64 4.35 -7.06 0.46
CA VAL A 64 4.50 -8.50 0.31
C VAL A 64 4.95 -8.76 -1.12
N ASP A 65 6.15 -9.32 -1.24
CA ASP A 65 6.75 -9.74 -2.49
C ASP A 65 6.72 -11.27 -2.57
N ASP A 66 5.77 -11.82 -3.34
CA ASP A 66 5.59 -13.27 -3.48
C ASP A 66 5.19 -13.62 -4.93
N PRO A 67 5.79 -14.66 -5.55
CA PRO A 67 5.40 -15.13 -6.87
C PRO A 67 3.90 -15.41 -7.05
N ILE A 68 3.17 -15.80 -6.00
CA ILE A 68 1.71 -16.02 -6.06
C ILE A 68 0.93 -14.74 -6.37
N LEU A 69 1.53 -13.57 -6.13
CA LEU A 69 0.97 -12.25 -6.37
C LEU A 69 1.40 -11.65 -7.71
N ALA A 70 2.07 -12.43 -8.58
CA ALA A 70 2.46 -11.98 -9.91
C ALA A 70 1.27 -11.56 -10.79
N GLN A 71 0.09 -12.13 -10.54
CA GLN A 71 -1.17 -11.72 -11.14
C GLN A 71 -2.17 -11.36 -10.05
N TYR A 72 -2.87 -10.25 -10.25
CA TYR A 72 -3.94 -9.86 -9.34
C TYR A 72 -5.05 -10.90 -9.33
N THR A 73 -5.36 -11.40 -8.14
CA THR A 73 -6.55 -12.20 -7.85
C THR A 73 -7.15 -11.73 -6.54
N THR A 74 -8.48 -11.73 -6.44
CA THR A 74 -9.17 -11.13 -5.30
C THR A 74 -8.81 -11.81 -3.97
N ASP A 75 -8.79 -13.15 -3.94
CA ASP A 75 -8.67 -13.89 -2.67
C ASP A 75 -7.33 -13.68 -1.96
N PRO A 76 -6.15 -13.81 -2.60
CA PRO A 76 -4.87 -13.56 -1.94
C PRO A 76 -4.73 -12.10 -1.48
N TYR A 77 -5.10 -11.15 -2.34
CA TYR A 77 -4.98 -9.72 -2.02
C TYR A 77 -5.88 -9.32 -0.86
N ALA A 78 -7.17 -9.71 -0.91
CA ALA A 78 -8.11 -9.43 0.17
C ALA A 78 -7.66 -10.08 1.49
N THR A 79 -7.18 -11.32 1.44
CA THR A 79 -6.67 -12.05 2.61
C THR A 79 -5.49 -11.33 3.24
N ILE A 80 -4.48 -10.97 2.44
CA ILE A 80 -3.27 -10.30 2.93
C ILE A 80 -3.59 -8.93 3.50
N ILE A 81 -4.35 -8.09 2.78
CA ILE A 81 -4.74 -6.76 3.27
C ILE A 81 -5.53 -6.88 4.57
N THR A 82 -6.48 -7.82 4.66
CA THR A 82 -7.26 -8.04 5.87
C THR A 82 -6.41 -8.49 7.04
N ASN A 83 -5.39 -9.32 6.79
CA ASN A 83 -4.47 -9.76 7.84
C ASN A 83 -3.59 -8.60 8.32
N LEU A 84 -3.05 -7.79 7.42
CA LEU A 84 -2.27 -6.60 7.77
C LEU A 84 -3.09 -5.62 8.63
N LEU A 85 -4.36 -5.38 8.27
CA LEU A 85 -5.27 -4.51 9.02
C LEU A 85 -5.69 -5.08 10.39
N LYS A 86 -5.52 -6.38 10.62
CA LYS A 86 -5.80 -7.02 11.93
C LYS A 86 -4.57 -6.99 12.84
N GLU A 87 -3.38 -7.06 12.25
CA GLU A 87 -2.10 -7.10 12.97
C GLU A 87 -1.60 -5.70 13.35
N HIS A 88 -2.03 -4.67 12.61
CA HIS A 88 -1.58 -3.28 12.75
C HIS A 88 -2.75 -2.30 12.85
#